data_AF-A0A841HV19-F1
#
_entry.id   AF-A0A841HV19-F1
#
_cell.length_a   1.000
_cell.length_b   1.000
_cell.length_c   1.000
_cell.angle_alpha   90.00
_cell.angle_beta   90.00
_cell.angle_gamma   90.00
#
_symmetry.space_group_name_H-M   'P 1'
#
loop_
_entity.id
_entity.type
_entity.pdbx_description
1 polymer ?
#
loop_
_entity_poly.entity_id
_entity_poly.type
_entity_poly.pdbx_seq_one_letter_code
_entity_poly.pdbx_strand_id
1 'polypeptide(L)'
;MSYAEELLDFRRRKDAHFASAQGPLEAAQRSAFSGLRYFAPDEAYRVRAAVVPAGSVEEIELATTSGEARLFVRLGYAEFELPTGRAQLDLFAPAGDPEPQRAFVPFRDATSGRETYGTGRYLDAPLEGGEVLLDFNLAYNPYCAYQEGWSCPLPPRQNWLSLEVRAGELDFVG
;
A
#
# COMPACT_ATOMS: atom_id res chain seq x y z
N MET A 1 14.30 19.48 6.48
CA MET A 1 13.14 19.41 5.57
C MET A 1 11.96 18.94 6.40
N SER A 2 10.78 19.47 6.12
CA SER A 2 9.54 18.99 6.72
C SER A 2 9.15 17.64 6.09
N TYR A 3 8.33 16.87 6.80
CA TYR A 3 7.75 15.63 6.29
C TYR A 3 7.02 15.84 4.95
N ALA A 4 6.23 16.90 4.84
CA ALA A 4 5.50 17.23 3.62
C ALA A 4 6.44 17.46 2.42
N GLU A 5 7.58 18.12 2.63
CA GLU A 5 8.59 18.32 1.56
C GLU A 5 9.21 16.99 1.11
N GLU A 6 9.54 16.10 2.04
CA GLU A 6 10.09 14.77 1.77
C GLU A 6 9.09 13.90 0.99
N LEU A 7 7.82 13.91 1.40
CA LEU A 7 6.75 13.20 0.73
C LEU A 7 6.52 13.73 -0.69
N LEU A 8 6.49 15.05 -0.87
CA LEU A 8 6.33 15.65 -2.20
C LEU A 8 7.52 15.35 -3.11
N ASP A 9 8.73 15.30 -2.56
CA ASP A 9 9.92 14.90 -3.31
C ASP A 9 9.90 13.42 -3.70
N PHE A 10 9.45 12.55 -2.80
CA PHE A 10 9.18 11.14 -3.12
C PHE A 10 8.17 11.00 -4.27
N ARG A 11 7.03 11.70 -4.21
CA ARG A 11 5.99 11.68 -5.26
C ARG A 11 6.53 12.17 -6.60
N ARG A 12 7.32 13.25 -6.63
CA ARG A 12 7.97 13.74 -7.85
C ARG A 12 8.91 12.70 -8.48
N ARG A 13 9.74 12.03 -7.67
CA ARG A 13 10.62 10.97 -8.17
C ARG A 13 9.83 9.78 -8.72
N LYS A 14 8.74 9.42 -8.04
CA LYS A 14 7.84 8.36 -8.50
C LYS A 14 7.20 8.71 -9.84
N ASP A 15 6.67 9.92 -10.00
CA ASP A 15 6.09 10.39 -11.25
C ASP A 15 7.13 10.41 -12.38
N ALA A 16 8.37 10.86 -12.11
CA ALA A 16 9.45 10.81 -13.09
C ALA A 16 9.78 9.36 -13.53
N HIS A 17 9.76 8.40 -12.60
CA HIS A 17 9.92 6.99 -12.93
C HIS A 17 8.76 6.47 -13.80
N PHE A 18 7.52 6.81 -13.48
CA PHE A 18 6.33 6.42 -14.25
C PHE A 18 6.33 6.99 -15.68
N ALA A 19 6.83 8.22 -15.84
CA ALA A 19 7.00 8.85 -17.15
C ALA A 19 8.17 8.24 -17.97
N SER A 20 9.06 7.47 -17.35
CA SER A 20 10.23 6.89 -18.01
C SER A 20 9.89 5.61 -18.78
N ALA A 21 10.76 5.22 -19.72
CA ALA A 21 10.61 3.95 -20.44
C ALA A 21 10.75 2.70 -19.55
N GLN A 22 11.26 2.87 -18.33
CA GLN A 22 11.42 1.81 -17.32
C GLN A 22 10.26 1.75 -16.33
N GLY A 23 9.31 2.70 -16.43
CA GLY A 23 8.12 2.75 -15.60
C GLY A 23 7.04 1.75 -16.04
N PRO A 24 5.99 1.57 -15.21
CA PRO A 24 4.95 0.57 -15.45
C PRO A 24 3.90 0.98 -16.50
N LEU A 25 3.93 2.23 -16.98
CA LEU A 25 2.96 2.75 -17.95
C LEU A 25 3.31 2.31 -19.38
N GLU A 26 2.31 2.02 -20.20
CA GLU A 26 2.49 1.75 -21.63
C GLU A 26 2.84 3.02 -22.41
N ALA A 27 3.35 2.86 -23.64
CA ALA A 27 3.81 4.00 -24.45
C ALA A 27 2.71 5.05 -24.70
N ALA A 28 1.46 4.62 -24.90
CA ALA A 28 0.32 5.52 -25.09
C ALA A 28 -0.09 6.23 -23.79
N GLN A 29 -0.02 5.56 -22.65
CA GLN A 29 -0.30 6.18 -21.35
C GLN A 29 0.80 7.20 -20.99
N ARG A 30 2.07 6.85 -21.22
CA ARG A 30 3.21 7.73 -20.94
C ARG A 30 3.16 9.05 -21.72
N SER A 31 2.63 9.06 -22.94
CA SER A 31 2.56 10.29 -23.74
C SER A 31 1.50 11.27 -23.22
N ALA A 32 0.47 10.78 -22.54
CA ALA A 32 -0.58 11.59 -21.90
C ALA A 32 -0.36 11.80 -20.39
N PHE A 33 0.66 11.16 -19.80
CA PHE A 33 0.89 11.16 -18.36
C PHE A 33 1.39 12.52 -17.86
N SER A 34 0.69 13.07 -16.87
CA SER A 34 1.01 14.36 -16.24
C SER A 34 1.35 14.25 -14.75
N GLY A 35 1.50 13.02 -14.24
CA GLY A 35 1.73 12.72 -12.84
C GLY A 35 0.63 11.82 -12.26
N LEU A 36 0.97 11.06 -11.23
CA LEU A 36 -0.03 10.33 -10.46
C LEU A 36 -0.86 11.31 -9.62
N ARG A 37 -2.08 10.90 -9.28
CA ARG A 37 -2.97 11.69 -8.44
C ARG A 37 -2.86 11.20 -7.00
N TYR A 38 -2.85 12.14 -6.05
CA TYR A 38 -2.72 11.85 -4.64
C TYR A 38 -3.67 12.74 -3.83
N PHE A 39 -4.05 12.29 -2.64
CA PHE A 39 -4.55 13.18 -1.61
C PHE A 39 -3.45 14.14 -1.14
N ALA A 40 -3.85 15.27 -0.56
CA ALA A 40 -2.92 16.20 0.07
C ALA A 40 -2.15 15.49 1.22
N PRO A 41 -0.86 15.83 1.44
CA PRO A 41 -0.12 15.36 2.61
C PRO A 41 -0.88 15.61 3.92
N ASP A 42 -1.02 14.58 4.75
CA ASP A 42 -1.65 14.69 6.06
C ASP A 42 -0.93 13.79 7.08
N GLU A 43 -0.23 14.41 8.03
CA GLU A 43 0.52 13.71 9.07
C GLU A 43 -0.37 12.90 10.02
N ALA A 44 -1.66 13.19 10.11
CA ALA A 44 -2.59 12.42 10.93
C ALA A 44 -2.83 10.99 10.38
N TYR A 45 -2.45 10.75 9.12
CA TYR A 45 -2.45 9.43 8.48
C TYR A 45 -1.08 8.73 8.52
N ARG A 46 -0.14 9.23 9.32
CA ARG A 46 1.15 8.59 9.60
C ARG A 46 1.19 8.13 11.05
N VAL A 47 0.97 6.83 11.26
CA VAL A 47 0.79 6.26 12.59
C VAL A 47 1.83 5.19 12.89
N ARG A 48 2.31 5.17 14.13
CA ARG A 48 3.21 4.14 14.66
C ARG A 48 2.42 3.27 15.61
N ALA A 49 2.51 1.96 15.43
CA ALA A 49 1.73 0.99 16.19
C ALA A 49 2.60 -0.21 16.58
N ALA A 50 2.36 -0.75 17.78
CA ALA A 50 2.98 -1.99 18.21
C ALA A 50 2.49 -3.16 17.33
N VAL A 51 3.41 -4.02 16.94
CA VAL A 51 3.08 -5.27 16.24
C VAL A 51 2.69 -6.30 17.27
N VAL A 52 1.48 -6.83 17.16
CA VAL A 52 1.04 -8.01 17.91
C VAL A 52 1.39 -9.24 17.07
N PRO A 53 2.39 -10.06 17.47
CA PRO A 53 2.88 -11.15 16.63
C PRO A 53 1.79 -12.20 16.39
N ALA A 54 1.80 -12.81 15.20
CA ALA A 54 1.08 -14.06 14.99
C ALA A 54 1.72 -15.12 15.90
N GLY A 55 0.93 -15.76 16.78
CA GLY A 55 1.45 -16.70 17.80
C GLY A 55 2.23 -17.89 17.24
N SER A 56 2.18 -18.10 15.92
CA SER A 56 3.02 -19.00 15.14
C SER A 56 3.33 -18.36 13.79
N VAL A 57 4.47 -18.69 13.19
CA VAL A 57 4.77 -18.36 11.78
C VAL A 57 3.73 -19.07 10.91
N GLU A 58 2.83 -18.29 10.33
CA GLU A 58 1.75 -18.78 9.47
C GLU A 58 2.07 -18.36 8.03
N GLU A 59 2.43 -19.33 7.19
CA GLU A 59 2.45 -19.11 5.75
C GLU A 59 1.00 -18.96 5.27
N ILE A 60 0.76 -17.89 4.51
CA ILE A 60 -0.54 -17.54 3.96
C ILE A 60 -0.44 -17.34 2.46
N GLU A 61 -1.43 -17.87 1.77
CA GLU A 61 -1.63 -17.65 0.34
C GLU A 61 -2.50 -16.40 0.15
N LEU A 62 -1.90 -15.35 -0.42
CA LEU A 62 -2.67 -14.22 -0.92
C LEU A 62 -3.07 -14.50 -2.36
N ALA A 63 -4.38 -14.58 -2.61
CA ALA A 63 -4.91 -14.65 -3.97
C ALA A 63 -4.43 -13.45 -4.78
N THR A 64 -4.21 -13.63 -6.09
CA THR A 64 -3.80 -12.53 -6.96
C THR A 64 -4.82 -12.28 -8.07
N THR A 65 -4.68 -11.16 -8.77
CA THR A 65 -5.47 -10.82 -9.96
C THR A 65 -5.36 -11.83 -11.11
N SER A 66 -4.29 -12.64 -11.17
CA SER A 66 -4.16 -13.70 -12.19
C SER A 66 -4.78 -15.05 -11.77
N GLY A 67 -5.22 -15.17 -10.51
CA GLY A 67 -5.74 -16.42 -9.93
C GLY A 67 -4.67 -17.33 -9.31
N GLU A 68 -3.38 -17.08 -9.57
CA GLU A 68 -2.28 -17.81 -8.93
C GLU A 68 -1.94 -17.17 -7.59
N ALA A 69 -2.05 -17.91 -6.48
CA ALA A 69 -1.73 -17.38 -5.17
C ALA A 69 -0.23 -17.12 -5.00
N ARG A 70 0.12 -16.13 -4.17
CA ARG A 70 1.50 -15.88 -3.74
C ARG A 70 1.64 -16.18 -2.26
N LEU A 71 2.76 -16.82 -1.91
CA LEU A 71 3.08 -17.17 -0.52
C LEU A 71 3.70 -15.99 0.22
N PHE A 72 3.13 -15.69 1.38
CA PHE A 72 3.60 -14.71 2.34
C PHE A 72 3.65 -15.35 3.72
N VAL A 73 4.32 -14.70 4.66
CA VAL A 73 4.24 -15.00 6.09
C VAL A 73 3.45 -13.88 6.76
N ARG A 74 2.48 -14.25 7.60
CA ARG A 74 1.79 -13.30 8.47
C ARG A 74 2.66 -13.00 9.68
N LEU A 75 3.13 -11.76 9.80
CA LEU A 75 3.96 -11.31 10.92
C LEU A 75 3.13 -11.11 12.19
N GLY A 76 1.85 -10.78 12.01
CA GLY A 76 0.96 -10.37 13.08
C GLY A 76 -0.03 -9.32 12.60
N TYR A 77 -0.48 -8.48 13.51
CA TYR A 77 -1.33 -7.34 13.19
C TYR A 77 -0.92 -6.10 13.98
N ALA A 78 -1.37 -4.94 13.52
CA ALA A 78 -1.25 -3.68 14.23
C ALA A 78 -2.63 -3.03 14.38
N GLU A 79 -2.95 -2.63 15.60
CA GLU A 79 -4.11 -1.79 15.91
C GLU A 79 -3.67 -0.32 15.93
N PHE A 80 -4.46 0.56 15.31
CA PHE A 80 -4.12 1.97 15.19
C PHE A 80 -5.37 2.84 15.10
N GLU A 81 -5.18 4.16 15.26
CA GLU A 81 -6.25 5.16 15.19
C GLU A 81 -5.94 6.16 14.09
N LEU A 82 -6.88 6.33 13.17
CA LEU A 82 -6.87 7.37 12.14
C LEU A 82 -7.88 8.46 12.51
N PRO A 83 -7.84 9.64 11.85
CA PRO A 83 -8.87 10.67 12.03
C PRO A 83 -10.30 10.18 11.85
N THR A 84 -10.49 9.13 11.04
CA THR A 84 -11.79 8.52 10.73
C THR A 84 -12.21 7.41 11.69
N GLY A 85 -11.33 6.93 12.58
CA GLY A 85 -11.64 5.94 13.59
C GLY A 85 -10.51 4.93 13.85
N ARG A 86 -10.82 3.93 14.69
CA ARG A 86 -9.90 2.83 15.01
C ARG A 86 -10.00 1.70 13.99
N ALA A 87 -8.87 1.11 13.66
CA ALA A 87 -8.75 0.03 12.70
C ALA A 87 -7.61 -0.92 13.08
N GLN A 88 -7.59 -2.06 12.38
CA GLN A 88 -6.56 -3.07 12.47
C GLN A 88 -6.16 -3.50 11.07
N LEU A 89 -4.87 -3.78 10.87
CA LEU A 89 -4.35 -4.40 9.66
C LEU A 89 -3.41 -5.56 10.01
N ASP A 90 -3.59 -6.67 9.33
CA ASP A 90 -2.61 -7.76 9.29
C ASP A 90 -1.40 -7.33 8.45
N LEU A 91 -0.22 -7.75 8.92
CA LEU A 91 1.08 -7.41 8.36
C LEU A 91 1.70 -8.67 7.74
N PHE A 92 2.21 -8.55 6.52
CA PHE A 92 2.78 -9.67 5.78
C PHE A 92 4.24 -9.42 5.40
N ALA A 93 5.00 -10.47 5.18
CA ALA A 93 6.31 -10.41 4.53
C ALA A 93 6.41 -11.50 3.46
N PRO A 94 7.23 -11.32 2.41
CA PRO A 94 7.53 -12.41 1.49
C PRO A 94 8.02 -13.64 2.24
N ALA A 95 7.59 -14.84 1.83
CA ALA A 95 8.08 -16.07 2.42
C ALA A 95 9.60 -16.21 2.23
N GLY A 96 10.28 -16.71 3.26
CA GLY A 96 11.73 -16.94 3.24
C GLY A 96 12.60 -15.75 3.68
N ASP A 97 12.01 -14.61 4.06
CA ASP A 97 12.74 -13.53 4.75
C ASP A 97 12.76 -13.77 6.27
N PRO A 98 13.91 -14.11 6.88
CA PRO A 98 13.98 -14.41 8.31
C PRO A 98 13.88 -13.16 9.20
N GLU A 99 14.20 -11.98 8.68
CA GLU A 99 14.24 -10.71 9.43
C GLU A 99 13.70 -9.56 8.55
N PRO A 100 12.39 -9.54 8.27
CA PRO A 100 11.82 -8.54 7.39
C PRO A 100 11.93 -7.15 8.01
N GLN A 101 12.56 -6.24 7.25
CA GLN A 101 12.73 -4.83 7.63
C GLN A 101 11.48 -3.99 7.33
N ARG A 102 10.54 -4.54 6.53
CA ARG A 102 9.29 -3.88 6.13
C ARG A 102 8.17 -4.92 6.07
N ALA A 103 6.99 -4.53 6.52
CA ALA A 103 5.76 -5.26 6.30
C ALA A 103 5.11 -4.83 4.98
N PHE A 104 4.73 -5.80 4.15
CA PHE A 104 3.79 -5.61 3.06
C PHE A 104 2.36 -5.61 3.62
N VAL A 105 1.60 -4.55 3.34
CA VAL A 105 0.26 -4.33 3.88
C VAL A 105 -0.69 -4.02 2.72
N PRO A 106 -1.27 -5.04 2.08
CA PRO A 106 -2.34 -4.85 1.12
C PRO A 106 -3.63 -4.57 1.89
N PHE A 107 -4.31 -3.47 1.55
CA PHE A 107 -5.54 -3.07 2.23
C PHE A 107 -6.57 -2.52 1.26
N ARG A 108 -7.83 -2.58 1.68
CA ARG A 108 -8.96 -1.94 1.02
C ARG A 108 -9.66 -1.08 2.05
N ASP A 109 -10.21 0.05 1.64
CA ASP A 109 -10.92 0.97 2.54
C ASP A 109 -12.19 1.53 1.90
N ALA A 110 -12.95 2.35 2.62
CA ALA A 110 -14.23 2.88 2.14
C ALA A 110 -14.11 3.84 0.94
N THR A 111 -12.89 4.31 0.61
CA THR A 111 -12.62 5.10 -0.60
C THR A 111 -12.43 4.24 -1.86
N SER A 112 -12.20 2.94 -1.71
CA SER A 112 -11.87 2.03 -2.82
C SER A 112 -13.03 1.85 -3.79
N GLY A 113 -12.79 2.14 -5.07
CA GLY A 113 -13.78 2.09 -6.16
C GLY A 113 -14.59 3.38 -6.33
N ARG A 114 -14.24 4.43 -5.57
CA ARG A 114 -14.87 5.76 -5.64
C ARG A 114 -13.85 6.86 -5.82
N GLU A 115 -12.84 6.89 -4.96
CA GLU A 115 -11.75 7.89 -4.98
C GLU A 115 -10.39 7.21 -5.25
N THR A 116 -10.23 5.96 -4.80
CA THR A 116 -9.00 5.16 -4.90
C THR A 116 -9.24 3.86 -5.69
N TYR A 117 -8.16 3.18 -6.09
CA TYR A 117 -8.24 1.98 -6.91
C TYR A 117 -9.15 0.90 -6.29
N GLY A 118 -10.04 0.33 -7.11
CA GLY A 118 -11.16 -0.50 -6.65
C GLY A 118 -10.76 -1.78 -5.92
N THR A 119 -9.64 -2.37 -6.33
CA THR A 119 -9.14 -3.63 -5.77
C THR A 119 -8.38 -3.44 -4.45
N GLY A 120 -8.04 -2.20 -4.10
CA GLY A 120 -7.28 -1.84 -2.92
C GLY A 120 -5.88 -1.31 -3.25
N ARG A 121 -5.17 -0.89 -2.20
CA ARG A 121 -3.85 -0.26 -2.28
C ARG A 121 -2.86 -1.02 -1.42
N TYR A 122 -1.58 -0.77 -1.65
CA TYR A 122 -0.50 -1.33 -0.88
C TYR A 122 0.19 -0.26 -0.06
N LEU A 123 0.75 -0.71 1.05
CA LEU A 123 1.71 0.04 1.84
C LEU A 123 2.84 -0.92 2.17
N ASP A 124 4.09 -0.53 1.95
CA ASP A 124 5.19 -1.25 2.59
C ASP A 124 5.80 -0.42 3.72
N ALA A 125 5.52 -0.88 4.93
CA ALA A 125 5.67 -0.16 6.17
C ALA A 125 6.94 -0.62 6.90
N PRO A 126 7.86 0.30 7.25
CA PRO A 126 9.05 -0.04 8.04
C PRO A 126 8.70 -0.73 9.35
N LEU A 127 9.49 -1.74 9.71
CA LEU A 127 9.44 -2.46 10.98
C LEU A 127 10.67 -2.08 11.80
N GLU A 128 10.46 -1.55 13.01
CA GLU A 128 11.54 -1.10 13.89
C GLU A 128 11.16 -1.34 15.35
N GLY A 129 11.99 -2.08 16.09
CA GLY A 129 11.83 -2.21 17.55
C GLY A 129 10.51 -2.87 18.00
N GLY A 130 9.90 -3.72 17.17
CA GLY A 130 8.60 -4.34 17.46
C GLY A 130 7.40 -3.46 17.11
N GLU A 131 7.62 -2.34 16.44
CA GLU A 131 6.58 -1.47 15.92
C GLU A 131 6.59 -1.44 14.39
N VAL A 132 5.46 -1.04 13.83
CA VAL A 132 5.30 -0.74 12.40
C VAL A 132 4.97 0.74 12.22
N LEU A 133 5.59 1.38 11.22
CA LEU A 133 5.23 2.73 10.79
C LEU A 133 4.29 2.67 9.59
N LEU A 134 2.99 2.83 9.85
CA LEU A 134 1.94 2.88 8.84
C LEU A 134 1.77 4.31 8.34
N ASP A 135 2.46 4.66 7.26
CA ASP A 135 2.28 5.95 6.58
C ASP A 135 1.37 5.82 5.35
N PHE A 136 0.07 6.06 5.55
CA PHE A 136 -0.90 5.95 4.45
C PHE A 136 -0.72 7.02 3.37
N ASN A 137 0.07 8.08 3.60
CA ASN A 137 0.41 9.03 2.54
C ASN A 137 1.33 8.43 1.46
N LEU A 138 1.98 7.31 1.79
CA LEU A 138 2.81 6.50 0.91
C LEU A 138 2.03 5.31 0.32
N ALA A 139 0.75 5.14 0.66
CA ALA A 139 -0.08 4.09 0.09
C ALA A 139 -0.18 4.27 -1.43
N TYR A 140 0.02 3.19 -2.16
CA TYR A 140 0.17 3.20 -3.61
C TYR A 140 -0.71 2.16 -4.30
N ASN A 141 -1.08 2.43 -5.55
CA ASN A 141 -1.83 1.47 -6.35
C ASN A 141 -0.90 0.35 -6.84
N PRO A 142 -1.37 -0.91 -6.84
CA PRO A 142 -0.65 -2.02 -7.43
C PRO A 142 -0.42 -1.81 -8.94
N TYR A 143 0.57 -2.48 -9.53
CA TYR A 143 0.83 -2.33 -10.96
C TYR A 143 -0.34 -2.74 -11.87
N CYS A 144 -1.21 -3.64 -11.41
CA CYS A 144 -2.44 -3.99 -12.12
C CYS A 144 -3.43 -2.83 -12.27
N ALA A 145 -3.27 -1.72 -11.53
CA ALA A 145 -4.05 -0.50 -11.72
C ALA A 145 -3.66 0.28 -12.98
N TYR A 146 -2.45 0.03 -13.53
CA TYR A 146 -1.91 0.75 -14.67
C TYR A 146 -1.91 -0.07 -15.96
N GLN A 147 -1.71 -1.38 -15.85
CA GLN A 147 -1.59 -2.28 -16.99
C GLN A 147 -2.14 -3.67 -16.66
N GLU A 148 -2.74 -4.33 -17.66
CA GLU A 148 -3.15 -5.73 -17.57
C GLU A 148 -1.95 -6.70 -17.52
N GLY A 149 -2.17 -7.95 -17.12
CA GLY A 149 -1.13 -9.00 -17.10
C GLY A 149 -0.21 -9.00 -15.88
N TRP A 150 -0.33 -8.02 -14.97
CA TRP A 150 0.30 -8.08 -13.66
C TRP A 150 -0.50 -8.96 -12.68
N SER A 151 0.20 -9.89 -12.03
CA SER A 151 -0.33 -10.71 -10.93
C SER A 151 -0.10 -9.99 -9.60
N CYS A 152 -1.13 -9.34 -9.08
CA CYS A 152 -1.05 -8.47 -7.90
C CYS A 152 -1.83 -9.10 -6.72
N PRO A 153 -1.21 -9.25 -5.52
CA PRO A 153 -1.88 -9.73 -4.32
C PRO A 153 -3.14 -8.95 -3.94
N LEU A 154 -4.25 -9.64 -3.75
CA LEU A 154 -5.49 -9.05 -3.28
C LEU A 154 -5.43 -8.84 -1.76
N PRO A 155 -5.91 -7.70 -1.25
CA PRO A 155 -6.07 -7.51 0.19
C PRO A 155 -6.96 -8.61 0.80
N PRO A 156 -6.49 -9.34 1.83
CA PRO A 156 -7.33 -10.30 2.54
C PRO A 156 -8.47 -9.57 3.24
N ARG A 157 -9.57 -10.29 3.54
CA ARG A 157 -10.78 -9.68 4.13
C ARG A 157 -10.52 -8.97 5.45
N GLN A 158 -9.56 -9.45 6.23
CA GLN A 158 -9.10 -8.86 7.48
C GLN A 158 -8.55 -7.44 7.28
N ASN A 159 -8.00 -7.15 6.10
CA ASN A 159 -7.46 -5.83 5.74
C ASN A 159 -8.46 -4.96 4.97
N TRP A 160 -9.76 -5.25 5.08
CA TRP A 160 -10.82 -4.40 4.54
C TRP A 160 -11.33 -3.48 5.63
N LEU A 161 -10.88 -2.23 5.60
CA LEU A 161 -11.26 -1.19 6.53
C LEU A 161 -12.64 -0.63 6.15
N SER A 162 -13.51 -0.47 7.15
CA SER A 162 -14.77 0.28 6.99
C SER A 162 -14.57 1.80 7.01
N LEU A 163 -13.37 2.26 7.38
CA LEU A 163 -13.00 3.66 7.46
C LEU A 163 -12.61 4.22 6.09
N GLU A 164 -12.76 5.53 5.91
CA GLU A 164 -12.19 6.23 4.76
C GLU A 164 -10.72 6.59 5.04
N VAL A 165 -9.82 6.19 4.14
CA VAL A 165 -8.39 6.54 4.21
C VAL A 165 -8.03 7.52 3.10
N ARG A 166 -8.26 8.82 3.37
CA ARG A 166 -8.00 9.94 2.44
C ARG A 166 -6.54 10.42 2.47
N ALA A 167 -5.62 9.47 2.34
CA ALA A 167 -4.19 9.71 2.20
C ALA A 167 -3.62 8.78 1.11
N GLY A 168 -2.52 9.17 0.47
CA GLY A 168 -1.86 8.35 -0.55
C GLY A 168 -2.42 8.53 -1.96
N GLU A 169 -2.19 7.54 -2.81
CA GLU A 169 -2.61 7.55 -4.22
C GLU A 169 -4.14 7.47 -4.37
N LEU A 170 -4.63 8.27 -5.32
CA LEU A 170 -5.97 8.22 -5.87
C LEU A 170 -6.03 7.23 -7.04
N ASP A 171 -7.23 6.97 -7.53
CA ASP A 171 -7.44 6.11 -8.69
C ASP A 171 -6.70 6.65 -9.92
N PHE A 172 -6.13 5.74 -10.72
CA PHE A 172 -5.46 6.09 -11.97
C PHE A 172 -6.47 6.08 -13.10
N VAL A 173 -6.75 7.24 -13.67
CA VAL A 173 -7.56 7.37 -14.88
C VAL A 173 -6.56 7.61 -16.01
N GLY A 174 -6.26 6.53 -16.75
CA GLY A 174 -5.36 6.53 -17.89
C GLY A 174 -5.91 7.25 -19.10
#